data_AF-A0A257L9C8-F1
#
_entry.id   AF-A0A257L9C8-F1
#
_cell.length_a   1.000
_cell.length_b   1.000
_cell.length_c   1.000
_cell.angle_alpha   90.00
_cell.angle_beta   90.00
_cell.angle_gamma   90.00
#
_symmetry.space_group_name_H-M   'P 1'
#
loop_
_entity.id
_entity.type
_entity.pdbx_description
1 polymer ?
#
loop_
_entity_poly.entity_id
_entity_poly.type
_entity_poly.pdbx_seq_one_letter_code
_entity_poly.pdbx_strand_id
1 'polypeptide(L)'
;MGMVGNYLRVSKSDLEEYLADSSKLEDRVYNEETDSDDNLVYIDKSWEGIFFLLTGTGIGNSVKATAPLRWILIAPQEIDPDQDLGYGPACYTSIEQTKEIHNALNKITLDELKNRYNSEAMMELSVYPEIWNDLDALEYLLDNYIVLKEFYEKAALENQAVIIFLN
;
A
#
# COMPACT_ATOMS: atom_id res chain seq x y z
N MET A 1 5.96 9.12 16.43
CA MET A 1 6.39 8.18 15.37
C MET A 1 5.41 7.03 15.37
N GLY A 2 5.03 6.53 14.20
CA GLY A 2 4.13 5.40 14.04
C GLY A 2 4.24 4.87 12.61
N MET A 3 3.76 3.65 12.39
CA MET A 3 3.86 2.93 11.13
C MET A 3 3.05 3.60 10.02
N VAL A 4 3.72 4.03 8.95
CA VAL A 4 3.12 4.69 7.78
C VAL A 4 3.27 3.84 6.52
N GLY A 5 2.35 4.01 5.56
CA GLY A 5 2.31 3.24 4.33
C GLY A 5 2.95 3.98 3.15
N ASN A 6 3.92 3.32 2.50
CA ASN A 6 4.63 3.86 1.34
C ASN A 6 4.56 2.90 0.15
N TYR A 7 4.42 3.47 -1.05
CA TYR A 7 4.33 2.73 -2.29
C TYR A 7 5.20 3.39 -3.35
N LEU A 8 6.11 2.63 -3.96
CA LEU A 8 7.06 3.11 -4.94
C LEU A 8 6.82 2.44 -6.29
N ARG A 9 6.52 3.22 -7.34
CA ARG A 9 6.48 2.71 -8.72
C ARG A 9 7.90 2.57 -9.23
N VAL A 10 8.20 1.42 -9.82
CA VAL A 10 9.54 1.12 -10.32
C VAL A 10 9.47 0.53 -11.71
N SER A 11 10.47 0.86 -12.53
CA SER A 11 10.65 0.20 -13.82
C SER A 11 11.01 -1.29 -13.60
N LYS A 12 10.88 -2.11 -14.65
CA LYS A 12 11.37 -3.48 -14.58
C LYS A 12 12.88 -3.56 -14.26
N SER A 13 13.67 -2.65 -14.83
CA SER A 13 15.11 -2.61 -14.62
C SER A 13 15.46 -2.23 -13.17
N ASP A 14 14.77 -1.23 -12.62
CA ASP A 14 14.94 -0.79 -11.23
C ASP A 14 14.63 -1.96 -10.28
N LEU A 15 13.51 -2.67 -10.51
CA LEU A 15 13.14 -3.82 -9.70
C LEU A 15 14.20 -4.93 -9.75
N GLU A 16 14.69 -5.28 -10.95
CA GLU A 16 15.76 -6.28 -11.12
C GLU A 16 17.06 -5.86 -10.41
N GLU A 17 17.37 -4.56 -10.42
CA GLU A 17 18.52 -4.00 -9.71
C GLU A 17 18.38 -4.11 -8.19
N TYR A 18 17.21 -3.79 -7.63
CA TYR A 18 16.96 -3.91 -6.19
C TYR A 18 16.88 -5.37 -5.72
N LEU A 19 16.38 -6.28 -6.55
CA LEU A 19 16.39 -7.72 -6.25
C LEU A 19 17.81 -8.31 -6.26
N ALA A 20 18.74 -7.70 -7.00
CA ALA A 20 20.13 -8.10 -7.01
C ALA A 20 20.94 -7.45 -5.88
N ASP A 21 20.55 -6.26 -5.46
CA ASP A 21 21.22 -5.46 -4.44
C ASP A 21 20.21 -4.53 -3.73
N SER A 22 19.69 -4.99 -2.59
CA SER A 22 18.61 -4.35 -1.84
C SER A 22 19.01 -3.00 -1.25
N SER A 23 20.31 -2.76 -1.01
CA SER A 23 20.80 -1.48 -0.48
C SER A 23 20.51 -0.30 -1.42
N LYS A 24 20.37 -0.56 -2.73
CA LYS A 24 20.04 0.48 -3.71
C LYS A 24 18.60 0.99 -3.58
N LEU A 25 17.69 0.14 -3.09
CA LEU A 25 16.34 0.57 -2.73
C LEU A 25 16.39 1.47 -1.50
N GLU A 26 17.15 1.07 -0.46
CA GLU A 26 17.37 1.89 0.74
C GLU A 26 17.95 3.25 0.39
N ASP A 27 19.00 3.27 -0.44
CA ASP A 27 19.62 4.50 -0.92
C ASP A 27 18.56 5.41 -1.57
N ARG A 28 17.71 4.88 -2.45
CA ARG A 28 16.64 5.68 -3.08
C ARG A 28 15.59 6.18 -2.10
N VAL A 29 15.15 5.34 -1.16
CA VAL A 29 14.08 5.66 -0.20
C VAL A 29 14.53 6.68 0.84
N TYR A 30 15.78 6.62 1.27
CA TYR A 30 16.34 7.49 2.33
C TYR A 30 17.26 8.59 1.81
N ASN A 31 17.33 8.82 0.49
CA ASN A 31 18.14 9.89 -0.06
C ASN A 31 17.49 11.26 0.22
N GLU A 32 18.08 11.98 1.18
CA GLU A 32 17.71 13.34 1.58
C GLU A 32 17.92 14.39 0.46
N GLU A 33 18.69 14.08 -0.60
CA GLU A 33 18.92 14.98 -1.74
C GLU A 33 17.81 14.88 -2.82
N THR A 34 16.96 13.86 -2.75
CA THR A 34 15.77 13.69 -3.60
C THR A 34 14.52 14.17 -2.86
N ASP A 35 14.37 15.49 -2.78
CA ASP A 35 13.29 16.19 -2.05
C ASP A 35 11.85 15.79 -2.47
N SER A 36 11.67 15.10 -3.61
CA SER A 36 10.43 14.38 -3.94
C SER A 36 10.65 13.36 -5.06
N ASP A 37 10.65 12.06 -4.76
CA ASP A 37 10.49 11.04 -5.80
C ASP A 37 9.04 11.01 -6.28
N ASP A 38 8.78 11.49 -7.50
CA ASP A 38 7.45 11.48 -8.14
C ASP A 38 6.82 10.08 -8.29
N ASN A 39 7.61 9.03 -8.07
CA ASN A 39 7.14 7.65 -8.08
C ASN A 39 6.82 7.10 -6.69
N LEU A 40 7.15 7.81 -5.63
CA LEU A 40 6.83 7.45 -4.25
C LEU A 40 5.53 8.13 -3.83
N VAL A 41 4.61 7.36 -3.26
CA VAL A 41 3.43 7.90 -2.59
C VAL A 41 3.39 7.44 -1.14
N TYR A 42 3.06 8.38 -0.28
CA TYR A 42 2.87 8.22 1.15
C TYR A 42 1.38 8.39 1.43
N ILE A 43 0.79 7.42 2.14
CA ILE A 43 -0.62 7.46 2.55
C ILE A 43 -0.78 7.53 4.08
N ASP A 44 0.25 7.99 4.79
CA ASP A 44 0.26 8.09 6.24
C ASP A 44 -0.14 6.78 6.93
N LYS A 45 -0.94 6.83 8.00
CA LYS A 45 -1.38 5.67 8.78
C LYS A 45 -2.67 5.04 8.24
N SER A 46 -3.11 5.44 7.05
CA SER A 46 -4.36 4.95 6.45
C SER A 46 -4.25 3.53 5.88
N TRP A 47 -3.04 2.97 5.78
CA TRP A 47 -2.76 1.72 5.06
C TRP A 47 -3.61 0.52 5.53
N GLU A 48 -3.78 0.31 6.84
CA GLU A 48 -4.60 -0.82 7.32
C GLU A 48 -6.09 -0.55 7.17
N GLY A 49 -6.52 0.70 7.38
CA GLY A 49 -7.91 1.08 7.21
C GLY A 49 -8.36 0.95 5.76
N ILE A 50 -7.52 1.35 4.80
CA ILE A 50 -7.77 1.13 3.37
C ILE A 50 -7.80 -0.37 3.06
N PHE A 51 -6.84 -1.15 3.59
CA PHE A 51 -6.86 -2.60 3.44
C PHE A 51 -8.15 -3.23 3.98
N PHE A 52 -8.66 -2.77 5.13
CA PHE A 52 -9.94 -3.20 5.68
C PHE A 52 -11.10 -2.84 4.75
N LEU A 53 -11.18 -1.61 4.23
CA LEU A 53 -12.27 -1.23 3.31
C LEU A 53 -12.26 -2.05 2.02
N LEU A 54 -11.08 -2.47 1.55
CA LEU A 54 -10.94 -3.27 0.34
C LEU A 54 -11.23 -4.75 0.54
N THR A 55 -10.91 -5.30 1.72
CA THR A 55 -10.91 -6.75 1.95
C THR A 55 -11.89 -7.23 3.02
N GLY A 56 -12.38 -6.33 3.87
CA GLY A 56 -13.18 -6.63 5.06
C GLY A 56 -12.38 -7.24 6.22
N THR A 57 -11.04 -7.19 6.18
CA THR A 57 -10.17 -7.83 7.17
C THR A 57 -9.05 -6.89 7.61
N GLY A 58 -8.66 -6.97 8.88
CA GLY A 58 -7.41 -6.36 9.37
C GLY A 58 -6.19 -7.24 9.07
N ILE A 59 -4.99 -6.69 9.26
CA ILE A 59 -3.72 -7.36 8.93
C ILE A 59 -3.55 -8.69 9.68
N GLY A 60 -3.99 -8.75 10.94
CA GLY A 60 -3.94 -9.96 11.77
C GLY A 60 -4.80 -11.13 11.26
N ASN A 61 -5.76 -10.86 10.37
CA ASN A 61 -6.62 -11.86 9.73
C ASN A 61 -6.49 -11.87 8.20
N SER A 62 -5.40 -11.30 7.68
CA SER A 62 -5.15 -11.12 6.25
C SER A 62 -5.13 -12.39 5.41
N VAL A 63 -4.98 -13.57 6.04
CA VAL A 63 -5.13 -14.87 5.36
C VAL A 63 -6.49 -15.03 4.67
N LYS A 64 -7.53 -14.33 5.16
CA LYS A 64 -8.88 -14.32 4.59
C LYS A 64 -9.04 -13.34 3.44
N ALA A 65 -8.13 -12.37 3.28
CA ALA A 65 -8.14 -11.46 2.15
C ALA A 65 -7.71 -12.18 0.87
N THR A 66 -8.32 -11.81 -0.25
CA THR A 66 -8.07 -12.42 -1.55
C THR A 66 -7.35 -11.47 -2.50
N ALA A 67 -6.50 -12.03 -3.36
CA ALA A 67 -5.95 -11.33 -4.49
C ALA A 67 -7.06 -10.82 -5.44
N PRO A 68 -6.84 -9.71 -6.16
CA PRO A 68 -5.63 -8.89 -6.13
C PRO A 68 -5.61 -7.84 -5.00
N LEU A 69 -6.75 -7.54 -4.36
CA LEU A 69 -6.85 -6.47 -3.36
C LEU A 69 -6.00 -6.72 -2.11
N ARG A 70 -5.75 -7.99 -1.75
CA ARG A 70 -4.82 -8.33 -0.66
C ARG A 70 -3.41 -7.78 -0.88
N TRP A 71 -2.96 -7.72 -2.13
CA TRP A 71 -1.60 -7.36 -2.46
C TRP A 71 -1.28 -5.88 -2.26
N ILE A 72 -2.30 -5.04 -2.00
CA ILE A 72 -2.09 -3.63 -1.68
C ILE A 72 -1.36 -3.44 -0.34
N LEU A 73 -1.37 -4.44 0.54
CA LEU A 73 -0.61 -4.40 1.79
C LEU A 73 0.33 -5.60 1.90
N ILE A 74 -0.12 -6.77 1.46
CA ILE A 74 0.64 -8.02 1.57
C ILE A 74 0.91 -8.52 0.17
N ALA A 75 1.89 -7.88 -0.46
CA ALA A 75 2.40 -8.28 -1.76
C ALA A 75 3.02 -9.70 -1.70
N PRO A 76 3.02 -10.43 -2.82
CA PRO A 76 3.35 -11.86 -2.84
C PRO A 76 4.86 -12.15 -2.69
N GLN A 77 5.73 -11.16 -2.90
CA GLN A 77 7.17 -11.34 -2.96
C GLN A 77 7.85 -10.25 -2.13
N GLU A 78 8.89 -10.63 -1.38
CA GLU A 78 9.78 -9.70 -0.68
C GLU A 78 10.92 -9.29 -1.62
N ILE A 79 11.42 -8.06 -1.47
CA ILE A 79 12.63 -7.60 -2.17
C ILE A 79 13.85 -8.35 -1.65
N ASP A 80 14.03 -8.34 -0.32
CA ASP A 80 15.08 -9.04 0.40
C ASP A 80 14.56 -9.35 1.82
N PRO A 81 14.50 -10.62 2.25
CA PRO A 81 14.02 -10.98 3.59
C PRO A 81 14.86 -10.41 4.73
N ASP A 82 16.13 -10.08 4.47
CA ASP A 82 17.05 -9.51 5.47
C ASP A 82 17.01 -7.97 5.50
N GLN A 83 16.31 -7.32 4.56
CA GLN A 83 16.12 -5.87 4.52
C GLN A 83 15.13 -5.40 5.59
N ASP A 84 15.40 -4.22 6.16
CA ASP A 84 14.47 -3.53 7.06
C ASP A 84 14.31 -2.07 6.63
N LEU A 85 13.11 -1.73 6.11
CA LEU A 85 12.73 -0.36 5.79
C LEU A 85 11.95 0.32 6.92
N GLY A 86 11.92 -0.25 8.14
CA GLY A 86 11.37 0.36 9.34
C GLY A 86 10.47 -0.58 10.13
N TYR A 87 9.57 -1.28 9.44
CA TYR A 87 8.72 -2.34 10.03
C TYR A 87 8.85 -3.67 9.27
N GLY A 88 10.07 -3.98 8.80
CA GLY A 88 10.39 -5.19 8.05
C GLY A 88 10.72 -4.94 6.57
N PRO A 89 10.81 -6.03 5.78
CA PRO A 89 11.26 -5.95 4.41
C PRO A 89 10.21 -5.32 3.50
N ALA A 90 10.68 -4.66 2.44
CA ALA A 90 9.82 -4.23 1.37
C ALA A 90 9.25 -5.43 0.61
N CYS A 91 7.97 -5.37 0.26
CA CYS A 91 7.34 -6.35 -0.63
C CYS A 91 7.07 -5.73 -2.00
N TYR A 92 6.81 -6.52 -3.03
CA TYR A 92 6.51 -6.00 -4.36
C TYR A 92 5.50 -6.82 -5.16
N THR A 93 4.86 -6.15 -6.12
CA THR A 93 4.01 -6.75 -7.14
C THR A 93 4.68 -6.66 -8.51
N SER A 94 4.55 -7.70 -9.32
CA SER A 94 4.95 -7.64 -10.74
C SER A 94 4.08 -6.65 -11.52
N ILE A 95 4.50 -6.29 -12.74
CA ILE A 95 3.74 -5.41 -13.62
C ILE A 95 2.32 -5.96 -13.88
N GLU A 96 2.20 -7.28 -14.04
CA GLU A 96 0.92 -7.97 -14.25
C GLU A 96 0.04 -7.86 -13.00
N GLN A 97 0.61 -8.10 -11.82
CA GLN A 97 -0.10 -7.99 -10.54
C GLN A 97 -0.53 -6.54 -10.25
N THR A 98 0.30 -5.55 -10.57
CA THR A 98 -0.04 -4.13 -10.49
C THR A 98 -1.26 -3.81 -11.36
N LYS A 99 -1.33 -4.35 -12.58
CA LYS A 99 -2.49 -4.19 -13.47
C LYS A 99 -3.75 -4.87 -12.91
N GLU A 100 -3.61 -6.04 -12.28
CA GLU A 100 -4.72 -6.71 -11.62
C GLU A 100 -5.27 -5.88 -10.45
N ILE A 101 -4.40 -5.29 -9.64
CA ILE A 101 -4.78 -4.37 -8.55
C ILE A 101 -5.53 -3.17 -9.14
N HIS A 102 -4.95 -2.48 -10.11
CA HIS A 102 -5.60 -1.34 -10.77
C HIS A 102 -7.00 -1.69 -11.29
N ASN A 103 -7.14 -2.81 -12.00
CA ASN A 103 -8.43 -3.28 -12.51
C ASN A 103 -9.45 -3.58 -11.40
N ALA A 104 -9.01 -4.06 -10.24
CA ALA A 104 -9.88 -4.29 -9.10
C ALA A 104 -10.29 -2.97 -8.41
N LEU A 105 -9.35 -2.05 -8.20
CA LEU A 105 -9.62 -0.72 -7.65
C LEU A 105 -10.59 0.08 -8.52
N ASN A 106 -10.51 -0.04 -9.84
CA ASN A 106 -11.42 0.63 -10.78
C ASN A 106 -12.87 0.15 -10.69
N LYS A 107 -13.11 -1.06 -10.18
CA LYS A 107 -14.46 -1.59 -9.98
C LYS A 107 -15.11 -1.09 -8.70
N ILE A 108 -14.33 -0.52 -7.78
CA ILE A 108 -14.80 -0.10 -6.47
C ILE A 108 -15.09 1.40 -6.48
N THR A 109 -16.31 1.75 -6.10
CA THR A 109 -16.75 3.15 -5.99
C THR A 109 -16.51 3.71 -4.58
N LEU A 110 -16.42 5.03 -4.46
CA LEU A 110 -16.31 5.67 -3.13
C LEU A 110 -17.54 5.39 -2.26
N ASP A 111 -18.74 5.30 -2.85
CA ASP A 111 -19.95 4.98 -2.09
C ASP A 111 -19.96 3.53 -1.59
N GLU A 112 -19.38 2.59 -2.35
CA GLU A 112 -19.14 1.23 -1.85
C GLU A 112 -18.16 1.24 -0.68
N LEU A 113 -17.07 2.02 -0.73
CA LEU A 113 -16.14 2.13 0.40
C LEU A 113 -16.81 2.72 1.63
N LYS A 114 -17.62 3.78 1.47
CA LYS A 114 -18.43 4.35 2.57
C LYS A 114 -19.35 3.30 3.18
N ASN A 115 -19.99 2.46 2.37
CA ASN A 115 -20.86 1.38 2.85
C ASN A 115 -20.11 0.25 3.54
N ARG A 116 -18.82 0.07 3.23
CA ARG A 116 -17.94 -0.93 3.89
C ARG A 116 -17.31 -0.40 5.18
N TYR A 117 -17.31 0.92 5.37
CA TYR A 117 -16.79 1.53 6.58
C TYR A 117 -17.63 1.11 7.79
N ASN A 118 -16.96 0.53 8.77
CA ASN A 118 -17.57 0.11 10.03
C ASN A 118 -16.58 0.38 11.15
N SER A 119 -16.69 1.55 11.76
CA SER A 119 -15.79 2.00 12.82
C SER A 119 -15.73 1.02 13.99
N GLU A 120 -16.88 0.52 14.44
CA GLU A 120 -16.95 -0.46 15.55
C GLU A 120 -16.17 -1.72 15.21
N ALA A 121 -16.40 -2.32 14.04
CA ALA A 121 -15.67 -3.52 13.61
C ALA A 121 -14.17 -3.26 13.44
N MET A 122 -13.78 -2.09 12.92
CA MET A 122 -12.38 -1.73 12.76
C MET A 122 -11.68 -1.56 14.12
N MET A 123 -12.37 -0.99 15.11
CA MET A 123 -11.87 -0.87 16.49
C MET A 123 -11.79 -2.23 17.19
N GLU A 124 -12.79 -3.09 17.03
CA GLU A 124 -12.79 -4.45 17.60
C GLU A 124 -11.67 -5.33 17.04
N LEU A 125 -11.32 -5.14 15.77
CA LEU A 125 -10.23 -5.84 15.11
C LEU A 125 -8.86 -5.20 15.36
N SER A 126 -8.80 -4.12 16.15
CA SER A 126 -7.60 -3.31 16.36
C SER A 126 -6.90 -2.94 15.05
N VAL A 127 -7.68 -2.54 14.05
CA VAL A 127 -7.14 -2.03 12.78
C VAL A 127 -6.32 -0.79 13.11
N TYR A 128 -5.03 -0.79 12.79
CA TYR A 128 -4.13 0.31 13.09
C TYR A 128 -4.56 1.58 12.32
N PRO A 129 -4.57 2.79 12.92
CA PRO A 129 -4.01 3.13 14.24
C PRO A 129 -5.07 3.21 15.36
N GLU A 130 -6.21 2.53 15.23
CA GLU A 130 -7.29 2.50 16.23
C GLU A 130 -7.93 3.90 16.50
N ILE A 131 -8.19 4.64 15.42
CA ILE A 131 -8.84 5.98 15.46
C ILE A 131 -10.18 6.03 14.70
N TRP A 132 -10.73 4.86 14.33
CA TRP A 132 -11.82 4.79 13.35
C TRP A 132 -13.18 5.28 13.88
N ASN A 133 -13.28 5.61 15.15
CA ASN A 133 -14.45 6.26 15.74
C ASN A 133 -14.38 7.80 15.70
N ASP A 134 -13.27 8.37 15.22
CA ASP A 134 -13.13 9.82 15.04
C ASP A 134 -14.03 10.34 13.90
N LEU A 135 -14.44 11.61 14.01
CA LEU A 135 -15.40 12.24 13.09
C LEU A 135 -14.92 12.23 11.63
N ASP A 136 -13.62 12.48 11.42
CA ASP A 136 -13.05 12.68 10.09
C ASP A 136 -12.35 11.41 9.55
N ALA A 137 -12.43 10.29 10.28
CA ALA A 137 -11.71 9.06 9.95
C ALA A 137 -12.11 8.46 8.60
N LEU A 138 -13.41 8.54 8.24
CA LEU A 138 -13.86 8.08 6.92
C LEU A 138 -13.34 8.99 5.80
N GLU A 139 -13.39 10.31 5.96
CA GLU A 139 -12.88 11.26 4.96
C GLU A 139 -11.38 11.04 4.75
N TYR A 140 -10.62 10.92 5.83
CA TYR A 140 -9.19 10.57 5.80
C TYR A 140 -8.89 9.29 5.01
N LEU A 141 -9.70 8.24 5.16
CA LEU A 141 -9.54 7.00 4.39
C LEU A 141 -9.85 7.18 2.91
N LEU A 142 -10.91 7.93 2.59
CA LEU A 142 -11.33 8.15 1.20
C LEU A 142 -10.31 9.01 0.45
N ASP A 143 -9.77 10.05 1.08
CA ASP A 143 -8.77 10.93 0.48
C ASP A 143 -7.48 10.17 0.15
N ASN A 144 -6.97 9.39 1.10
CA ASN A 144 -5.79 8.55 0.88
C ASN A 144 -6.06 7.43 -0.14
N TYR A 145 -7.29 6.88 -0.16
CA TYR A 145 -7.68 5.90 -1.17
C TYR A 145 -7.67 6.48 -2.59
N ILE A 146 -8.14 7.71 -2.78
CA ILE A 146 -8.13 8.39 -4.08
C ILE A 146 -6.68 8.53 -4.57
N VAL A 147 -5.79 9.02 -3.71
CA VAL A 147 -4.36 9.13 -3.99
C VAL A 147 -3.76 7.78 -4.41
N LEU A 148 -4.06 6.73 -3.65
CA LEU A 148 -3.55 5.38 -3.96
C LEU A 148 -4.15 4.81 -5.26
N LYS A 149 -5.42 5.09 -5.54
CA LYS A 149 -6.07 4.65 -6.78
C LYS A 149 -5.45 5.32 -8.01
N GLU A 150 -5.21 6.63 -7.96
CA GLU A 150 -4.53 7.39 -9.02
C GLU A 150 -3.09 6.90 -9.22
N PHE A 151 -2.39 6.59 -8.12
CA PHE A 151 -1.06 6.00 -8.16
C PHE A 151 -1.03 4.66 -8.91
N TYR A 152 -1.94 3.73 -8.60
CA TYR A 152 -2.01 2.43 -9.27
C TYR A 152 -2.46 2.55 -10.74
N GLU A 153 -3.28 3.54 -11.07
CA GLU A 153 -3.59 3.87 -12.47
C GLU A 153 -2.34 4.26 -13.24
N LYS A 154 -1.54 5.19 -12.71
CA LYS A 154 -0.28 5.59 -13.34
C LYS A 154 0.69 4.41 -13.47
N ALA A 155 0.86 3.61 -12.42
CA ALA A 155 1.71 2.42 -12.44
C ALA A 155 1.29 1.41 -13.52
N ALA A 156 -0.02 1.17 -13.67
CA ALA A 156 -0.56 0.26 -14.67
C ALA A 156 -0.35 0.77 -16.11
N LEU A 157 -0.58 2.07 -16.34
CA LEU A 157 -0.39 2.72 -17.64
C LEU A 157 1.08 2.74 -18.08
N GLU A 158 2.00 2.99 -17.14
CA GLU A 158 3.44 3.05 -17.39
C GLU A 158 4.13 1.68 -17.37
N ASN A 159 3.39 0.58 -17.17
CA ASN A 159 3.91 -0.79 -17.05
C ASN A 159 4.98 -0.93 -15.94
N GLN A 160 4.67 -0.42 -14.76
CA GLN A 160 5.56 -0.43 -13.60
C GLN A 160 5.17 -1.52 -12.59
N ALA A 161 6.19 -2.05 -11.91
CA ALA A 161 6.01 -2.80 -10.68
C ALA A 161 5.78 -1.81 -9.53
N VAL A 162 5.24 -2.30 -8.42
CA VAL A 162 5.03 -1.49 -7.20
C VAL A 162 5.72 -2.17 -6.03
N ILE A 163 6.57 -1.42 -5.34
CA ILE A 163 7.19 -1.80 -4.07
C ILE A 163 6.37 -1.16 -2.94
N ILE A 164 6.12 -1.93 -1.89
CA ILE A 164 5.26 -1.58 -0.76
C ILE A 164 6.08 -1.78 0.51
N PHE A 165 6.14 -0.77 1.37
CA PHE A 165 6.86 -0.86 2.63
C PHE A 165 6.21 0.02 3.70
N LEU A 166 6.44 -0.38 4.95
CA LEU A 166 5.98 0.34 6.13
C LEU A 166 7.19 0.86 6.91
N ASN A 167 7.18 2.15 7.28
CA ASN A 167 8.28 2.80 8.02
C ASN A 167 7.81 3.76 9.12
#